data_AF-A0A947AIF9-F1
#
_entry.id   AF-A0A947AIF9-F1
#
_cell.length_a   1.000
_cell.length_b   1.000
_cell.length_c   1.000
_cell.angle_alpha   90.00
_cell.angle_beta   90.00
_cell.angle_gamma   90.00
#
_symmetry.space_group_name_H-M   'P 1'
#
loop_
_entity.id
_entity.type
_entity.pdbx_description
1 polymer ?
#
loop_
_entity_poly.entity_id
_entity_poly.type
_entity_poly.pdbx_seq_one_letter_code
_entity_poly.pdbx_strand_id
1 'polypeptide(L)'
;VVPNKDELKRRVVDSISKLKSNIWQYIERQQYILQQVSKNLVNPKRKVQDLRLKTDEVSSRLTNVILNRMDQKREQFKVYLKMLSINKPISYITKLNNQLEIILGKLYSSNRIYLNKQRSLLRENTVRLYALNPTEILKRGYSITRTIPQGRLVKSANSVSNGQDLEIMLAKGKLLVRVFQKRYRQAK
;
A
#
# COMPACT_ATOMS: atom_id res chain seq x y z
N VAL A 1 -43.46 119.63 35.88
CA VAL A 1 -44.79 119.00 35.79
C VAL A 1 -44.70 117.63 36.43
N VAL A 2 -45.27 117.46 37.62
CA VAL A 2 -45.15 116.23 38.42
C VAL A 2 -46.13 115.20 37.85
N PRO A 3 -45.69 114.00 37.46
CA PRO A 3 -46.60 112.96 36.96
C PRO A 3 -47.60 112.55 38.04
N ASN A 4 -48.88 112.50 37.66
CA ASN A 4 -49.99 112.16 38.53
C ASN A 4 -49.81 110.72 39.07
N LYS A 5 -50.05 110.52 40.37
CA LYS A 5 -49.85 109.23 41.09
C LYS A 5 -50.53 108.05 40.39
N ASP A 6 -51.66 108.30 39.73
CA ASP A 6 -52.42 107.30 39.00
C ASP A 6 -51.79 106.90 37.66
N GLU A 7 -51.07 107.81 37.00
CA GLU A 7 -50.35 107.52 35.75
C GLU A 7 -49.12 106.62 36.01
N LEU A 8 -48.39 106.90 37.10
CA LEU A 8 -47.28 106.06 37.56
C LEU A 8 -47.74 104.65 37.94
N LYS A 9 -48.87 104.52 38.65
CA LYS A 9 -49.47 103.22 38.97
C LYS A 9 -49.86 102.42 37.72
N ARG A 10 -50.48 103.07 36.73
CA ARG A 10 -50.82 102.42 35.45
C ARG A 10 -49.57 101.96 34.70
N ARG A 11 -48.52 102.77 34.63
CA ARG A 11 -47.25 102.37 34.01
C ARG A 11 -46.59 101.18 34.70
N VAL A 12 -46.65 101.11 36.04
CA VAL A 12 -46.12 99.96 36.78
C VAL A 12 -46.92 98.70 36.48
N VAL A 13 -48.25 98.78 36.45
CA VAL A 13 -49.13 97.64 36.12
C VAL A 13 -48.93 97.16 34.67
N ASP A 14 -48.80 98.09 33.71
CA ASP A 14 -48.51 97.76 32.32
C ASP A 14 -47.14 97.12 32.15
N SER A 15 -46.11 97.66 32.82
CA SER A 15 -44.76 97.09 32.81
C SER A 15 -44.73 95.68 33.43
N ILE A 16 -45.45 95.45 34.54
CA ILE A 16 -45.58 94.12 35.15
C ILE A 16 -46.30 93.16 34.20
N SER A 17 -47.35 93.62 33.51
CA SER A 17 -48.12 92.78 32.58
C SER A 17 -47.29 92.41 31.34
N LYS A 18 -46.54 93.36 30.78
CA LYS A 18 -45.59 93.13 29.69
C LYS A 18 -44.47 92.17 30.11
N LEU A 19 -43.92 92.35 31.30
CA LEU A 19 -42.86 91.49 31.83
C LEU A 19 -43.37 90.06 32.06
N LYS A 20 -44.58 89.89 32.61
CA LYS A 20 -45.24 88.58 32.72
C LYS A 20 -45.44 87.94 31.36
N SER A 21 -45.96 88.66 30.37
CA SER A 21 -46.16 88.14 29.01
C SER A 21 -44.85 87.71 28.36
N ASN A 22 -43.78 88.49 28.52
CA ASN A 22 -42.47 88.16 27.96
C ASN A 22 -41.85 86.92 28.63
N ILE A 23 -42.01 86.77 29.96
CA ILE A 23 -41.56 85.57 30.68
C ILE A 23 -42.33 84.35 30.20
N TRP A 24 -43.65 84.45 30.03
CA TRP A 24 -44.46 83.35 29.51
C TRP A 24 -44.04 82.93 28.10
N GLN A 25 -43.87 83.89 27.19
CA GLN A 25 -43.39 83.61 25.83
C GLN A 25 -41.97 83.01 25.82
N TYR A 26 -41.10 83.44 26.73
CA TYR A 26 -39.77 82.87 26.87
C TYR A 26 -39.84 81.41 27.34
N ILE A 27 -40.62 81.11 28.38
CA ILE A 27 -40.80 79.75 28.90
C ILE A 27 -41.39 78.84 27.81
N GLU A 28 -42.41 79.29 27.09
CA GLU A 28 -43.06 78.52 26.04
C GLU A 28 -42.10 78.22 24.88
N ARG A 29 -41.28 79.22 24.48
CA ARG A 29 -40.23 79.03 23.49
C ARG A 29 -39.17 78.03 23.96
N GLN A 30 -38.75 78.10 25.22
CA GLN A 30 -37.76 77.14 25.76
C GLN A 30 -38.33 75.72 25.85
N GLN A 31 -39.59 75.56 26.24
CA GLN A 31 -40.26 74.26 26.23
C GLN A 31 -40.38 73.69 24.81
N TYR A 32 -40.70 74.53 23.83
CA TYR A 32 -40.75 74.13 22.42
C TYR A 32 -39.37 73.68 21.91
N ILE A 33 -38.31 74.43 22.20
CA ILE A 33 -36.94 74.06 21.82
C ILE A 33 -36.52 72.75 22.50
N LEU A 34 -36.81 72.59 23.79
CA LEU A 34 -36.55 71.34 24.53
C LEU A 34 -37.28 70.15 23.91
N GLN A 35 -38.55 70.31 23.52
CA GLN A 35 -39.29 69.25 22.86
C GLN A 35 -38.71 68.89 21.49
N GLN A 36 -38.27 69.87 20.70
CA GLN A 36 -37.66 69.62 19.39
C GLN A 36 -36.29 68.95 19.52
N VAL A 37 -35.45 69.40 20.45
CA VAL A 37 -34.15 68.77 20.72
C VAL A 37 -34.34 67.35 21.28
N SER A 38 -35.31 67.16 22.18
CA SER A 38 -35.66 65.83 22.70
C SER A 38 -36.17 64.87 21.62
N LYS A 39 -36.83 65.37 20.58
CA LYS A 39 -37.28 64.56 19.43
C LYS A 39 -36.12 64.19 18.49
N ASN A 40 -35.14 65.09 18.34
CA ASN A 40 -33.99 64.90 17.45
C ASN A 40 -32.84 64.12 18.08
N LEU A 41 -32.79 64.02 19.41
CA LEU A 41 -31.92 63.07 20.10
C LEU A 41 -32.39 61.65 19.77
N VAL A 42 -31.65 60.98 18.89
CA VAL A 42 -31.85 59.58 18.50
C VAL A 42 -32.29 58.77 19.71
N ASN A 43 -33.50 58.19 19.64
CA ASN A 43 -34.11 57.51 20.77
C ASN A 43 -33.12 56.45 21.31
N PRO A 44 -32.58 56.60 22.53
CA PRO A 44 -31.52 55.74 23.05
C PRO A 44 -31.93 54.27 23.05
N LYS A 45 -33.24 53.97 23.16
CA LYS A 45 -33.76 52.61 23.03
C LYS A 45 -33.56 52.02 21.63
N ARG A 46 -33.77 52.83 20.57
CA ARG A 46 -33.51 52.39 19.19
C ARG A 46 -32.02 52.14 18.96
N LYS A 47 -31.15 53.03 19.46
CA LYS A 47 -29.70 52.84 19.32
C LYS A 47 -29.20 51.58 20.04
N VAL A 48 -29.72 51.29 21.22
CA VAL A 48 -29.42 50.05 21.96
C VAL A 48 -29.95 48.83 21.21
N GLN A 49 -31.14 48.91 20.61
CA GLN A 49 -31.71 47.84 19.81
C GLN A 49 -30.86 47.54 18.56
N ASP A 50 -30.42 48.58 17.83
CA ASP A 50 -29.54 48.41 16.67
C ASP A 50 -28.19 47.79 17.04
N LEU A 51 -27.61 48.23 18.17
CA LEU A 51 -26.37 47.64 18.69
C LEU A 51 -26.55 46.17 19.06
N ARG A 52 -27.67 45.82 19.70
CA ARG A 52 -28.00 44.44 20.04
C ARG A 52 -28.13 43.55 18.80
N LEU A 53 -28.88 44.02 17.79
CA LEU A 53 -29.01 43.31 16.50
C LEU A 53 -27.64 43.09 15.84
N LYS A 54 -26.76 44.10 15.87
CA LYS A 54 -25.40 43.98 15.33
C LYS A 54 -24.55 42.99 16.12
N THR A 55 -24.67 42.97 17.45
CA THR A 55 -23.99 41.98 18.30
C THR A 55 -24.46 40.56 17.99
N ASP A 56 -25.77 40.35 17.82
CA ASP A 56 -26.35 39.05 17.49
C ASP A 56 -25.89 38.55 16.10
N GLU A 57 -25.84 39.45 15.11
CA GLU A 57 -25.33 39.15 13.76
C GLU A 57 -23.85 38.73 13.79
N VAL A 58 -23.00 39.52 14.47
CA VAL A 58 -21.57 39.22 14.58
C VAL A 58 -21.33 37.92 15.34
N SER A 59 -22.10 37.67 16.40
CA SER A 59 -22.01 36.43 17.19
C SER A 59 -22.43 35.21 16.37
N SER A 60 -23.51 35.32 15.59
CA SER A 60 -23.98 34.25 14.70
C SER A 60 -22.94 33.96 13.60
N ARG A 61 -22.38 35.01 12.99
CA ARG A 61 -21.32 34.88 11.99
C ARG A 61 -20.06 34.23 12.58
N LEU A 62 -19.64 34.63 13.77
CA LEU A 62 -18.49 34.03 14.46
C LEU A 62 -18.73 32.55 14.73
N THR A 63 -19.90 32.20 15.24
CA THR A 63 -20.28 30.80 15.52
C THR A 63 -20.22 29.95 14.26
N ASN A 64 -20.81 30.44 13.15
CA ASN A 64 -20.77 29.74 11.87
C ASN A 64 -19.35 29.54 11.34
N VAL A 65 -18.49 30.56 11.46
CA VAL A 65 -17.08 30.45 11.04
C VAL A 65 -16.33 29.43 11.88
N ILE A 66 -16.54 29.40 13.20
CA ILE A 66 -15.90 28.43 14.10
C ILE A 66 -16.35 27.02 13.75
N LEU A 67 -17.65 26.78 13.60
CA LEU A 67 -18.20 25.46 13.25
C LEU A 67 -17.65 24.96 11.91
N ASN A 68 -17.70 25.80 10.87
CA ASN A 68 -17.16 25.45 9.56
C ASN A 68 -15.66 25.13 9.62
N ARG A 69 -14.89 25.86 10.41
CA ARG A 69 -13.45 25.62 10.57
C ARG A 69 -13.16 24.34 11.33
N MET A 70 -13.98 24.00 12.34
CA MET A 70 -13.89 22.73 13.06
C MET A 70 -14.21 21.55 12.15
N ASP A 71 -15.26 21.67 11.32
CA ASP A 71 -15.64 20.61 10.38
C ASP A 71 -14.57 20.40 9.30
N GLN A 72 -14.01 21.48 8.74
CA GLN A 72 -12.88 21.39 7.83
C GLN A 72 -11.67 20.70 8.46
N LYS A 73 -11.36 21.00 9.74
CA LYS A 73 -10.25 20.36 10.44
C LYS A 73 -10.52 18.89 10.74
N ARG A 74 -11.77 18.53 11.06
CA ARG A 74 -12.18 17.14 11.24
C ARG A 74 -12.07 16.35 9.94
N GLU A 75 -12.51 16.90 8.82
CA GLU A 75 -12.38 16.25 7.52
C GLU A 75 -10.91 16.09 7.10
N GLN A 76 -10.07 17.12 7.30
CA GLN A 76 -8.62 17.01 7.09
C GLN A 76 -8.01 15.90 7.95
N PHE A 77 -8.37 15.83 9.23
CA PHE A 77 -7.88 14.80 10.14
C PHE A 77 -8.32 13.39 9.71
N LYS A 78 -9.57 13.21 9.27
CA LYS A 78 -10.04 11.93 8.71
C LYS A 78 -9.24 11.52 7.47
N VAL A 79 -8.92 12.46 6.59
CA VAL A 79 -8.08 12.21 5.41
C VAL A 79 -6.67 11.78 5.84
N TYR A 80 -6.04 12.48 6.79
CA TYR A 80 -4.72 12.11 7.29
C TYR A 80 -4.73 10.74 7.98
N LEU A 81 -5.74 10.43 8.80
CA LEU A 81 -5.90 9.10 9.39
C LEU A 81 -6.06 8.02 8.32
N LYS A 82 -6.84 8.30 7.27
CA LYS A 82 -7.01 7.37 6.14
C LYS A 82 -5.69 7.16 5.41
N MET A 83 -4.94 8.22 5.10
CA MET A 83 -3.61 8.13 4.48
C MET A 83 -2.62 7.34 5.35
N LEU A 84 -2.61 7.58 6.66
CA LEU A 84 -1.80 6.82 7.61
C LEU A 84 -2.22 5.35 7.70
N SER A 85 -3.53 5.07 7.59
CA SER A 85 -4.04 3.70 7.61
C SER A 85 -3.73 2.91 6.33
N ILE A 86 -3.63 3.60 5.19
CA ILE A 86 -3.22 3.04 3.90
C ILE A 86 -1.71 2.79 3.91
N ASN A 87 -0.94 3.76 4.40
CA ASN A 87 0.49 3.65 4.63
C ASN A 87 0.77 2.98 5.99
N LYS A 88 0.21 1.79 6.23
CA LYS A 88 0.67 0.91 7.32
C LYS A 88 1.85 0.09 6.80
N PRO A 89 3.11 0.56 6.92
CA PRO A 89 4.28 -0.18 6.45
C PRO A 89 4.30 -1.58 7.04
N ILE A 90 3.85 -1.76 8.28
CA ILE A 90 3.73 -3.07 8.93
C ILE A 90 2.88 -4.05 8.11
N SER A 91 1.71 -3.63 7.63
CA SER A 91 0.83 -4.50 6.83
C SER A 91 1.38 -4.82 5.45
N TYR A 92 2.17 -3.91 4.88
CA TYR A 92 2.86 -4.12 3.62
C TYR A 92 4.05 -5.06 3.78
N ILE A 93 4.84 -4.87 4.84
CA ILE A 93 5.97 -5.73 5.22
C ILE A 93 5.48 -7.15 5.55
N THR A 94 4.39 -7.32 6.29
CA THR A 94 3.85 -8.65 6.57
C THR A 94 3.38 -9.35 5.31
N LYS A 95 2.73 -8.64 4.38
CA LYS A 95 2.38 -9.20 3.06
C LYS A 95 3.62 -9.63 2.27
N LEU A 96 4.65 -8.80 2.22
CA LEU A 96 5.91 -9.13 1.53
C LEU A 96 6.61 -10.33 2.18
N ASN A 97 6.66 -10.42 3.51
CA ASN A 97 7.23 -11.57 4.22
C ASN A 97 6.46 -12.86 3.92
N ASN A 98 5.14 -12.83 3.93
CA ASN A 98 4.32 -13.99 3.58
C ASN A 98 4.55 -14.41 2.12
N GLN A 99 4.67 -13.45 1.19
CA GLN A 99 5.00 -13.74 -0.20
C GLN A 99 6.40 -14.35 -0.34
N LEU A 100 7.39 -13.84 0.40
CA LEU A 100 8.74 -14.38 0.44
C LEU A 100 8.74 -15.83 0.95
N GLU A 101 8.04 -16.13 2.04
CA GLU A 101 7.93 -17.51 2.57
C GLU A 101 7.31 -18.46 1.54
N ILE A 102 6.24 -18.05 0.86
CA ILE A 102 5.60 -18.86 -0.18
C ILE A 102 6.58 -19.11 -1.35
N ILE A 103 7.29 -18.08 -1.79
CA ILE A 103 8.27 -18.19 -2.89
C ILE A 103 9.43 -19.11 -2.49
N LEU A 104 9.97 -18.94 -1.29
CA LEU A 104 11.05 -19.78 -0.76
C LEU A 104 10.58 -21.24 -0.64
N GLY A 105 9.38 -21.50 -0.12
CA GLY A 105 8.81 -22.85 -0.06
C GLY A 105 8.67 -23.50 -1.44
N LYS A 106 8.20 -22.73 -2.45
CA LYS A 106 8.13 -23.19 -3.85
C LYS A 106 9.50 -23.43 -4.46
N LEU A 107 10.49 -22.60 -4.14
CA LEU A 107 11.86 -22.76 -4.60
C LEU A 107 12.52 -24.01 -4.01
N TYR A 108 12.36 -24.25 -2.71
CA TYR A 108 12.89 -25.45 -2.04
C TYR A 108 12.26 -26.72 -2.57
N SER A 109 10.93 -26.74 -2.71
CA SER A 109 10.20 -27.91 -3.23
C SER A 109 10.55 -28.20 -4.69
N SER A 110 10.59 -27.18 -5.55
CA SER A 110 10.98 -27.35 -6.97
C SER A 110 12.44 -27.81 -7.12
N ASN A 111 13.37 -27.24 -6.36
CA ASN A 111 14.77 -27.70 -6.33
C ASN A 111 14.88 -29.14 -5.85
N ARG A 112 14.14 -29.53 -4.80
CA ARG A 112 14.16 -30.90 -4.29
C ARG A 112 13.68 -31.89 -5.36
N ILE A 113 12.59 -31.57 -6.05
CA ILE A 113 12.07 -32.41 -7.15
C ILE A 113 13.10 -32.50 -8.28
N TYR A 114 13.69 -31.37 -8.68
CA TYR A 114 14.69 -31.32 -9.72
C TYR A 114 15.93 -32.17 -9.38
N LEU A 115 16.50 -31.98 -8.18
CA LEU A 115 17.66 -32.74 -7.72
C LEU A 115 17.37 -34.24 -7.62
N ASN A 116 16.19 -34.63 -7.15
CA ASN A 116 15.79 -36.03 -7.11
C ASN A 116 15.70 -36.63 -8.52
N LYS A 117 15.12 -35.89 -9.48
CA LYS A 117 15.06 -36.32 -10.88
C LYS A 117 16.47 -36.51 -11.47
N GLN A 118 17.38 -35.56 -11.23
CA GLN A 118 18.76 -35.66 -11.70
C GLN A 118 19.50 -36.84 -11.08
N ARG A 119 19.31 -37.09 -9.77
CA ARG A 119 19.89 -38.26 -9.09
C ARG A 119 19.39 -39.58 -9.67
N SER A 120 18.09 -39.67 -9.98
CA SER A 120 17.52 -40.86 -10.61
C SER A 120 18.07 -41.09 -12.01
N LEU A 121 18.17 -40.05 -12.84
CA LEU A 121 18.76 -40.13 -14.17
C LEU A 121 20.24 -40.55 -14.12
N LEU A 122 21.00 -39.99 -13.18
CA LEU A 122 22.41 -40.35 -12.99
C LEU A 122 22.53 -41.82 -12.60
N ARG A 123 21.70 -42.31 -11.67
CA ARG A 123 21.68 -43.73 -11.29
C ARG A 123 21.36 -44.63 -12.48
N GLU A 124 20.33 -44.30 -13.26
CA GLU A 124 19.94 -45.07 -14.44
C GLU A 124 21.07 -45.14 -15.48
N ASN A 125 21.68 -44.00 -15.79
CA ASN A 125 22.80 -43.93 -16.73
C ASN A 125 24.02 -44.70 -16.21
N THR A 126 24.29 -44.64 -14.91
CA THR A 126 25.37 -45.40 -14.29
C THR A 126 25.13 -46.90 -14.41
N VAL A 127 23.91 -47.38 -14.14
CA VAL A 127 23.52 -48.79 -14.32
C VAL A 127 23.66 -49.20 -15.79
N ARG A 128 23.24 -48.37 -16.75
CA ARG A 128 23.43 -48.63 -18.19
C ARG A 128 24.91 -48.73 -18.55
N LEU A 129 25.75 -47.82 -18.06
CA LEU A 129 27.19 -47.85 -18.29
C LEU A 129 27.83 -49.12 -17.70
N TYR A 130 27.46 -49.52 -16.48
CA TYR A 130 27.92 -50.78 -15.91
C TYR A 130 27.45 -52.00 -16.72
N ALA A 131 26.21 -52.01 -17.20
CA ALA A 131 25.70 -53.10 -18.03
C ALA A 131 26.43 -53.23 -19.37
N LEU A 132 26.93 -52.12 -19.92
CA LEU A 132 27.70 -52.07 -21.17
C LEU A 132 29.20 -52.31 -20.97
N ASN A 133 29.69 -52.36 -19.73
CA ASN A 133 31.10 -52.63 -19.46
C ASN A 133 31.44 -54.09 -19.80
N PRO A 134 32.39 -54.36 -20.72
CA PRO A 134 32.77 -55.72 -21.11
C PRO A 134 33.15 -56.62 -19.92
N THR A 135 33.73 -56.05 -18.86
CA THR A 135 34.09 -56.81 -17.65
C THR A 135 32.88 -57.28 -16.84
N GLU A 136 31.80 -56.48 -16.77
CA GLU A 136 30.55 -56.87 -16.11
C GLU A 136 29.78 -57.92 -16.91
N ILE A 137 29.84 -57.84 -18.25
CA ILE A 137 29.30 -58.89 -19.12
C ILE A 137 30.03 -60.21 -18.88
N LEU A 138 31.37 -60.19 -18.79
CA LEU A 138 32.15 -61.39 -18.49
C LEU A 138 31.85 -61.97 -17.09
N LYS A 139 31.62 -61.12 -16.07
CA LYS A 139 31.22 -61.56 -14.71
C LYS A 139 29.91 -62.33 -14.66
N ARG A 140 29.00 -62.13 -15.63
CA ARG A 140 27.74 -62.88 -15.74
C ARG A 140 27.92 -64.30 -16.30
N GLY A 141 29.16 -64.76 -16.48
CA GLY A 141 29.47 -66.11 -16.96
C GLY A 141 29.62 -66.22 -18.48
N TYR A 142 29.64 -65.09 -19.19
CA TYR A 142 29.97 -65.04 -20.61
C TYR A 142 31.49 -64.98 -20.82
N SER A 143 31.93 -65.43 -22.00
CA SER A 143 33.33 -65.40 -22.40
C SER A 143 33.49 -64.72 -23.75
N ILE A 144 34.57 -63.97 -23.93
CA ILE A 144 34.91 -63.34 -25.21
C ILE A 144 36.02 -64.14 -25.88
N THR A 145 35.76 -64.69 -27.06
CA THR A 145 36.70 -65.53 -27.81
C THR A 145 37.35 -64.74 -28.95
N ARG A 146 38.68 -64.75 -29.02
CA ARG A 146 39.48 -64.06 -30.03
C ARG A 146 40.45 -65.01 -30.74
N THR A 147 40.73 -64.76 -32.02
CA THR A 147 41.76 -65.50 -32.76
C THR A 147 43.17 -65.05 -32.41
N ILE A 148 44.13 -65.96 -32.47
CA ILE A 148 45.56 -65.65 -32.33
C ILE A 148 46.23 -65.83 -33.71
N PRO A 149 47.12 -64.92 -34.16
CA PRO A 149 47.59 -63.69 -33.49
C PRO A 149 46.73 -62.45 -33.78
N GLN A 150 45.75 -62.54 -34.69
CA GLN A 150 45.06 -61.36 -35.26
C GLN A 150 44.07 -60.67 -34.31
N GLY A 151 43.72 -61.29 -33.17
CA GLY A 151 42.84 -60.70 -32.16
C GLY A 151 41.38 -60.53 -32.58
N ARG A 152 40.94 -61.18 -33.68
CA ARG A 152 39.58 -60.99 -34.23
C ARG A 152 38.54 -61.73 -33.38
N LEU A 153 37.40 -61.10 -33.15
CA LEU A 153 36.30 -61.68 -32.37
C LEU A 153 35.65 -62.85 -33.13
N VAL A 154 35.54 -64.01 -32.48
CA VAL A 154 34.91 -65.20 -33.04
C VAL A 154 33.41 -65.18 -32.71
N LYS A 155 32.57 -64.86 -33.70
CA LYS A 155 31.09 -64.83 -33.56
C LYS A 155 30.38 -66.09 -34.08
N SER A 156 31.06 -66.86 -34.93
CA SER A 156 30.49 -68.05 -35.58
C SER A 156 31.55 -69.14 -35.70
N ALA A 157 31.13 -70.42 -35.60
CA ALA A 157 32.01 -71.57 -35.77
C ALA A 157 32.69 -71.62 -37.17
N ASN A 158 32.12 -70.95 -38.17
CA ASN A 158 32.69 -70.85 -39.51
C ASN A 158 33.93 -69.94 -39.58
N SER A 159 34.13 -69.09 -38.58
CA SER A 159 35.18 -68.05 -38.61
C SER A 159 36.55 -68.52 -38.09
N VAL A 160 36.65 -69.76 -37.63
CA VAL A 160 37.88 -70.38 -37.11
C VAL A 160 38.15 -71.70 -37.83
N SER A 161 39.33 -72.29 -37.73
CA SER A 161 39.73 -73.59 -38.33
C SER A 161 40.04 -74.64 -37.26
N ASN A 162 39.92 -75.94 -37.59
CA ASN A 162 40.39 -77.00 -36.68
C ASN A 162 41.92 -76.88 -36.54
N GLY A 163 42.44 -77.05 -35.32
CA GLY A 163 43.84 -76.84 -34.99
C GLY A 163 44.24 -75.39 -34.73
N GLN A 164 43.32 -74.42 -34.90
CA GLN A 164 43.62 -73.00 -34.66
C GLN A 164 43.67 -72.67 -33.17
N ASP A 165 44.63 -71.85 -32.78
CA ASP A 165 44.76 -71.32 -31.41
C ASP A 165 43.87 -70.08 -31.21
N LEU A 166 43.17 -70.06 -30.08
CA LEU A 166 42.23 -69.02 -29.66
C LEU A 166 42.53 -68.56 -28.24
N GLU A 167 42.22 -67.31 -27.95
CA GLU A 167 42.24 -66.73 -26.60
C GLU A 167 40.78 -66.56 -26.12
N ILE A 168 40.46 -67.14 -24.98
CA ILE A 168 39.18 -66.92 -24.29
C ILE A 168 39.43 -65.98 -23.12
N MET A 169 38.82 -64.80 -23.17
CA MET A 169 38.80 -63.86 -22.05
C MET A 169 37.60 -64.16 -21.16
N LEU A 170 37.85 -64.32 -19.86
CA LEU A 170 36.86 -64.56 -18.81
C LEU A 170 36.80 -63.35 -17.87
N ALA A 171 35.86 -63.38 -16.91
CA ALA A 171 35.73 -62.34 -15.89
C ALA A 171 37.03 -62.09 -15.11
N LYS A 172 37.77 -63.18 -14.87
CA LYS A 172 39.09 -63.16 -14.22
C LYS A 172 40.00 -64.09 -15.01
N GLY A 173 41.03 -63.52 -15.62
CA GLY A 173 42.03 -64.27 -16.37
C GLY A 173 41.65 -64.56 -17.82
N LYS A 174 42.54 -65.30 -18.48
CA LYS A 174 42.43 -65.67 -19.87
C LYS A 174 42.88 -67.11 -20.05
N LEU A 175 42.28 -67.80 -21.01
CA LEU A 175 42.63 -69.18 -21.36
C LEU A 175 43.12 -69.21 -22.81
N LEU A 176 44.21 -69.93 -23.04
CA LEU A 176 44.68 -70.27 -24.38
C LEU A 176 44.15 -71.66 -24.72
N VAL A 177 43.43 -71.77 -25.82
CA VAL A 177 42.77 -73.01 -26.23
C VAL A 177 42.97 -73.28 -27.70
N ARG A 178 43.02 -74.55 -28.08
CA ARG A 178 43.10 -74.99 -29.48
C ARG A 178 41.79 -75.62 -29.92
N VAL A 179 41.34 -75.28 -31.13
CA VAL A 179 40.12 -75.86 -31.70
C VAL A 179 40.35 -77.33 -32.03
N PHE A 180 39.75 -78.25 -31.27
CA PHE A 180 39.85 -79.68 -31.55
C PHE A 180 38.89 -80.13 -32.65
N GLN A 181 37.61 -79.73 -32.55
CA GLN A 181 36.57 -80.13 -33.48
C GLN A 181 35.47 -79.08 -33.58
N LYS A 182 35.02 -78.77 -34.79
CA LYS A 182 33.81 -77.96 -35.04
C LYS A 182 32.58 -78.86 -35.16
N ARG A 183 31.48 -78.43 -34.56
CA ARG A 183 30.15 -79.03 -34.75
C ARG A 183 29.15 -77.93 -35.10
N TYR A 184 28.31 -78.20 -36.08
CA TYR A 184 27.31 -77.26 -36.55
C TYR A 184 25.95 -77.60 -35.95
N ARG A 185 25.22 -76.59 -35.51
CA ARG A 185 23.80 -76.72 -35.21
C ARG A 185 23.04 -76.53 -36.52
N GLN A 186 22.22 -77.50 -36.92
CA GLN A 186 21.26 -77.29 -38.02
C GLN A 186 20.28 -76.19 -37.59
N ALA A 187 20.09 -75.20 -38.45
CA ALA A 187 19.08 -74.17 -38.26
C ALA A 187 17.70 -74.83 -38.33
N LYS A 188 16.83 -74.50 -37.37
CA LYS A 188 15.39 -74.74 -37.45
C LYS A 188 14.74 -73.56 -38.16
#